data_AF-A0A3D5GGH4-F1
#
_entry.id   AF-A0A3D5GGH4-F1
#
_cell.length_a   1.000
_cell.length_b   1.000
_cell.length_c   1.000
_cell.angle_alpha   90.00
_cell.angle_beta   90.00
_cell.angle_gamma   90.00
#
_symmetry.space_group_name_H-M   'P 1'
#
loop_
_entity.id
_entity.type
_entity.pdbx_description
1 polymer ?
#
loop_
_entity_poly.entity_id
_entity_poly.type
_entity_poly.pdbx_seq_one_letter_code
_entity_poly.pdbx_strand_id
1 'polypeptide(L)'
;LEVALEAASIPYRAESSSLLFATPQVRDLLMVLRAIDDPNDDLAVVAALRTPYLGCGDDDLARWRIHYGGTWNHQEDQPDGDSTIDVVSSGLAWMGELHRCRHYLGPSGILERLIHDRRVLQVACSESRPREAWRRARLLSDRARAYTEMSGGSLRGFVDWCLVQADEKGRVAETVLPEIDDDAVRILTIHGAKGLEFPITILSGLSAQTARTDSGVQLLLDLNNSIEVSIREGIQTPNFRDAQGINQRFEDAETIRLLYVAATRCRDHLVISIHRGTDVDPDKPGRPGPGRLLARSLGEVGKHAVDVDLYPTEGSLSASRGPSGRNLPDRQTWLEEHDDALHGASWPRTVSATTIATHRASQKADEDRSRPDEVGRHGTGIGRAVHGALEILDFTATDPSDIVREHAIAEGLLGDLPTINALVRAGLTADSVRQAAVTRHWRELYVAAPIDNEANSPVVEGYIDLAFLEDRGAGPGLVIVDYKTDAVVDDADRMAKARRYRLQGATYALAAQRATGLPIQRVVLCFLAAAGATEVNVDDLPEAMAEAASIARELTGA
;
A
#
# COMPACT_ATOMS: atom_id res chain seq x y z
N LEU A 1 -12.29 16.61 15.90
CA LEU A 1 -11.42 15.73 16.71
C LEU A 1 -10.01 16.31 16.77
N GLU A 2 -9.34 16.50 15.63
CA GLU A 2 -8.00 17.10 15.53
C GLU A 2 -7.84 18.40 16.31
N VAL A 3 -8.70 19.40 16.05
CA VAL A 3 -8.72 20.69 16.77
C VAL A 3 -8.79 20.52 18.30
N ALA A 4 -9.55 19.54 18.79
CA ALA A 4 -9.68 19.30 20.22
C ALA A 4 -8.44 18.64 20.83
N LEU A 5 -7.80 17.73 20.09
CA LEU A 5 -6.53 17.11 20.50
C LEU A 5 -5.40 18.14 20.49
N GLU A 6 -5.36 19.02 19.50
CA GLU A 6 -4.41 20.13 19.43
C GLU A 6 -4.58 21.12 20.58
N ALA A 7 -5.81 21.56 20.87
CA ALA A 7 -6.10 22.42 22.01
C ALA A 7 -5.70 21.79 23.36
N ALA A 8 -5.79 20.45 23.46
CA ALA A 8 -5.37 19.69 24.63
C ALA A 8 -3.86 19.35 24.65
N SER A 9 -3.10 19.76 23.64
CA SER A 9 -1.67 19.39 23.47
C SER A 9 -1.43 17.87 23.46
N ILE A 10 -2.38 17.10 22.93
CA ILE A 10 -2.27 15.65 22.77
C ILE A 10 -1.71 15.35 21.37
N PRO A 11 -0.54 14.71 21.24
CA PRO A 11 -0.03 14.27 19.94
C PRO A 11 -1.01 13.30 19.29
N TYR A 12 -1.36 13.52 18.02
CA TYR A 12 -2.31 12.67 17.29
C TYR A 12 -1.89 12.41 15.85
N ARG A 13 -2.33 11.32 15.22
CA ARG A 13 -1.98 11.01 13.83
C ARG A 13 -3.21 10.53 13.09
N ALA A 14 -3.63 11.26 12.06
CA ALA A 14 -4.67 10.78 11.15
C ALA A 14 -4.04 9.95 10.03
N GLU A 15 -4.35 8.65 9.97
CA GLU A 15 -3.82 7.74 8.93
C GLU A 15 -4.86 7.50 7.84
N SER A 16 -5.36 8.58 7.27
CA SER A 16 -6.24 8.55 6.11
C SER A 16 -5.57 9.27 4.94
N SER A 17 -5.41 8.57 3.82
CA SER A 17 -4.83 9.09 2.58
C SER A 17 -5.67 10.20 1.96
N SER A 18 -7.00 10.13 2.08
CA SER A 18 -7.90 11.19 1.59
C SER A 18 -7.75 12.51 2.34
N LEU A 19 -7.20 12.50 3.56
CA LEU A 19 -6.91 13.73 4.29
C LEU A 19 -5.60 14.38 3.84
N LEU A 20 -4.70 13.67 3.16
CA LEU A 20 -3.39 14.21 2.74
C LEU A 20 -3.53 15.48 1.90
N PHE A 21 -4.29 15.40 0.79
CA PHE A 21 -4.42 16.49 -0.17
C PHE A 21 -5.20 17.70 0.37
N ALA A 22 -5.97 17.51 1.44
CA ALA A 22 -6.71 18.57 2.12
C ALA A 22 -5.85 19.33 3.16
N THR A 23 -4.65 18.84 3.49
CA THR A 23 -3.80 19.49 4.49
C THR A 23 -3.25 20.82 3.99
N PRO A 24 -3.05 21.82 4.88
CA PRO A 24 -2.46 23.10 4.50
C PRO A 24 -1.11 22.96 3.80
N GLN A 25 -0.23 22.08 4.29
CA GLN A 25 1.11 21.88 3.75
C GLN A 25 1.07 21.35 2.30
N VAL A 26 0.24 20.32 2.05
CA VAL A 26 0.11 19.75 0.70
C VAL A 26 -0.61 20.72 -0.23
N ARG A 27 -1.63 21.43 0.26
CA ARG A 27 -2.31 22.46 -0.51
C ARG A 27 -1.36 23.56 -0.96
N ASP A 28 -0.50 24.05 -0.07
CA ASP A 28 0.47 25.10 -0.40
C ASP A 28 1.48 24.62 -1.45
N LEU A 29 1.97 23.37 -1.34
CA LEU A 29 2.81 22.76 -2.39
C LEU A 29 2.06 22.66 -3.72
N LEU A 30 0.82 22.19 -3.73
CA LEU A 30 -0.01 22.09 -4.93
C LEU A 30 -0.29 23.46 -5.56
N MET A 31 -0.46 24.51 -4.76
CA MET A 31 -0.64 25.88 -5.26
C MET A 31 0.62 26.36 -5.99
N VAL A 32 1.81 26.08 -5.45
CA VAL A 32 3.06 26.43 -6.14
C VAL A 32 3.23 25.61 -7.42
N LEU A 33 2.93 24.31 -7.40
CA LEU A 33 2.98 23.47 -8.61
C LEU A 33 2.00 23.96 -9.70
N ARG A 34 0.78 24.35 -9.31
CA ARG A 34 -0.22 24.93 -10.22
C ARG A 34 0.26 26.25 -10.82
N ALA A 35 0.83 27.12 -10.00
CA ALA A 35 1.41 28.39 -10.46
C ALA A 35 2.56 28.17 -11.44
N ILE A 36 3.40 27.15 -11.22
CA ILE A 36 4.48 26.77 -12.16
C ILE A 36 3.91 26.21 -13.46
N ASP A 37 2.80 25.44 -13.43
CA ASP A 37 2.22 24.88 -14.65
C ASP A 37 1.55 25.94 -15.53
N ASP A 38 0.70 26.79 -14.94
CA ASP A 38 -0.12 27.76 -15.66
C ASP A 38 0.23 29.21 -15.31
N PRO A 39 1.07 29.87 -16.14
CA PRO A 39 1.42 31.28 -15.94
C PRO A 39 0.26 32.25 -16.11
N ASN A 40 -0.86 31.83 -16.70
CA ASN A 40 -2.03 32.70 -16.90
C ASN A 40 -3.04 32.61 -15.74
N ASP A 41 -2.79 31.74 -14.75
CA ASP A 41 -3.60 31.64 -13.55
C ASP A 41 -3.07 32.62 -12.48
N ASP A 42 -3.44 33.90 -12.63
CA ASP A 42 -3.07 34.97 -11.70
C ASP A 42 -3.39 34.60 -10.25
N LEU A 43 -4.50 33.91 -10.01
CA LEU A 43 -4.90 33.49 -8.68
C LEU A 43 -3.94 32.45 -8.10
N ALA A 44 -3.57 31.44 -8.89
CA ALA A 44 -2.59 30.44 -8.46
C ALA A 44 -1.21 31.07 -8.21
N VAL A 45 -0.76 31.97 -9.08
CA VAL A 45 0.53 32.66 -8.92
C VAL A 45 0.55 33.51 -7.65
N VAL A 46 -0.47 34.34 -7.43
CA VAL A 46 -0.57 35.16 -6.22
C VAL A 46 -0.70 34.29 -4.97
N ALA A 47 -1.48 33.21 -5.02
CA ALA A 47 -1.59 32.27 -3.91
C ALA A 47 -0.24 31.59 -3.59
N ALA A 48 0.50 31.17 -4.61
CA ALA A 48 1.83 30.59 -4.49
C ALA A 48 2.82 31.57 -3.82
N LEU A 49 2.85 32.83 -4.26
CA LEU A 49 3.72 33.87 -3.71
C LEU A 49 3.48 34.11 -2.20
N ARG A 50 2.22 33.98 -1.75
CA ARG A 50 1.83 34.12 -0.34
C ARG A 50 2.15 32.90 0.53
N THR A 51 2.47 31.76 -0.08
CA THR A 51 2.83 30.57 0.70
C THR A 51 4.09 30.84 1.53
N PRO A 52 4.31 30.13 2.65
CA PRO A 52 5.54 30.21 3.43
C PRO A 52 6.82 29.92 2.62
N TYR A 53 6.70 29.27 1.45
CA TYR A 53 7.81 28.92 0.58
C TYR A 53 8.33 30.09 -0.27
N LEU A 54 7.50 31.09 -0.55
CA LEU A 54 7.84 32.30 -1.30
C LEU A 54 7.75 33.58 -0.45
N GLY A 55 6.96 33.56 0.62
CA GLY A 55 7.03 34.53 1.72
C GLY A 55 6.66 35.97 1.35
N CYS A 56 5.90 36.20 0.28
CA CYS A 56 5.49 37.54 -0.13
C CYS A 56 4.32 38.03 0.73
N GLY A 57 4.47 39.17 1.39
CA GLY A 57 3.38 39.82 2.12
C GLY A 57 2.39 40.50 1.17
N ASP A 58 1.17 40.77 1.65
CA ASP A 58 0.15 41.48 0.86
C ASP A 58 0.62 42.88 0.42
N ASP A 59 1.46 43.54 1.25
CA ASP A 59 2.09 44.83 0.91
C ASP A 59 3.09 44.72 -0.23
N ASP A 60 3.85 43.61 -0.32
CA ASP A 60 4.83 43.39 -1.39
C ASP A 60 4.12 43.12 -2.72
N LEU A 61 3.03 42.36 -2.68
CA LEU A 61 2.18 42.06 -3.83
C LEU A 61 1.47 43.32 -4.34
N ALA A 62 0.93 44.13 -3.44
CA ALA A 62 0.34 45.42 -3.78
C ALA A 62 1.38 46.37 -4.39
N ARG A 63 2.58 46.43 -3.80
CA ARG A 63 3.70 47.22 -4.32
C ARG A 63 4.07 46.80 -5.74
N TRP A 64 4.28 45.51 -5.97
CA TRP A 64 4.57 44.95 -7.29
C TRP A 64 3.56 45.37 -8.35
N ARG A 65 2.27 45.14 -8.08
CA ARG A 65 1.22 45.32 -9.08
C ARG A 65 0.83 46.77 -9.30
N ILE A 66 0.72 47.57 -8.23
CA ILE A 66 0.16 48.92 -8.28
C ILE A 66 1.27 49.95 -8.54
N HIS A 67 2.43 49.81 -7.90
CA HIS A 67 3.48 50.84 -7.96
C HIS A 67 4.47 50.60 -9.10
N TYR A 68 4.82 49.34 -9.37
CA TYR A 68 5.78 48.99 -10.43
C TYR A 68 5.10 48.49 -11.71
N GLY A 69 3.78 48.24 -11.68
CA GLY A 69 3.03 47.78 -12.84
C GLY A 69 3.37 46.35 -13.28
N GLY A 70 3.96 45.54 -12.40
CA GLY A 70 4.37 44.17 -12.70
C GLY A 70 3.21 43.26 -13.08
N THR A 71 3.50 42.20 -13.81
CA THR A 71 2.51 41.19 -14.20
C THR A 71 2.64 39.96 -13.31
N TRP A 72 1.58 39.15 -13.23
CA TRP A 72 1.63 37.87 -12.52
C TRP A 72 2.08 36.73 -13.43
N ASN A 73 2.14 36.98 -14.74
CA ASN A 73 2.65 36.03 -15.70
C ASN A 73 4.18 35.95 -15.61
N HIS A 74 4.68 34.93 -14.93
CA HIS A 74 6.11 34.69 -14.74
C HIS A 74 6.88 34.29 -16.03
N GLN A 75 6.22 34.28 -17.19
CA GLN A 75 6.83 34.15 -18.52
C GLN A 75 6.92 35.48 -19.28
N GLU A 76 6.32 36.56 -18.76
CA GLU A 76 6.40 37.90 -19.34
C GLU A 76 7.57 38.70 -18.76
N ASP A 77 8.00 39.71 -19.52
CA ASP A 77 8.99 40.68 -19.07
C ASP A 77 8.46 41.44 -17.86
N GLN A 78 9.27 41.45 -16.80
CA GLN A 78 8.94 42.11 -15.56
C GLN A 78 9.63 43.46 -15.44
N PRO A 79 9.01 44.44 -14.76
CA PRO A 79 9.60 45.77 -14.59
C PRO A 79 10.88 45.69 -13.75
N ASP A 80 11.86 46.52 -14.09
CA ASP A 80 13.00 46.78 -13.22
C ASP A 80 12.53 47.48 -11.95
N GLY A 81 13.06 47.11 -10.80
CA GLY A 81 12.78 47.79 -9.54
C GLY A 81 13.91 47.71 -8.54
N ASP A 82 13.61 48.17 -7.33
CA ASP A 82 14.56 48.21 -6.23
C ASP A 82 14.41 47.01 -5.29
N SER A 83 15.18 47.00 -4.20
CA SER A 83 15.16 45.92 -3.21
C SER A 83 13.80 45.71 -2.53
N THR A 84 12.83 46.61 -2.69
CA THR A 84 11.49 46.48 -2.07
C THR A 84 10.57 45.53 -2.83
N ILE A 85 10.90 45.15 -4.07
CA ILE A 85 10.14 44.18 -4.86
C ILE A 85 10.89 42.87 -5.11
N ASP A 86 12.11 42.76 -4.60
CA ASP A 86 13.03 41.64 -4.84
C ASP A 86 12.45 40.28 -4.45
N VAL A 87 11.61 40.25 -3.41
CA VAL A 87 10.95 39.02 -2.94
C VAL A 87 9.95 38.51 -3.98
N VAL A 88 9.14 39.40 -4.56
CA VAL A 88 8.15 39.05 -5.59
C VAL A 88 8.83 38.73 -6.91
N SER A 89 9.77 39.58 -7.35
CA SER A 89 10.49 39.40 -8.62
C SER A 89 11.32 38.12 -8.64
N SER A 90 12.02 37.78 -7.55
CA SER A 90 12.78 36.53 -7.43
C SER A 90 11.88 35.29 -7.33
N GLY A 91 10.71 35.41 -6.70
CA GLY A 91 9.69 34.37 -6.68
C GLY A 91 9.17 34.05 -8.08
N LEU A 92 8.78 35.09 -8.83
CA LEU A 92 8.32 34.98 -10.22
C LEU A 92 9.42 34.44 -11.13
N ALA A 93 10.65 34.97 -11.06
CA ALA A 93 11.77 34.50 -11.88
C ALA A 93 12.06 33.00 -11.67
N TRP A 94 12.00 32.52 -10.42
CA TRP A 94 12.20 31.11 -10.10
C TRP A 94 11.07 30.22 -10.62
N MET A 95 9.81 30.64 -10.49
CA MET A 95 8.68 29.93 -11.13
C MET A 95 8.84 29.92 -12.65
N GLY A 96 9.30 31.06 -13.22
CA GLY A 96 9.82 31.26 -14.57
C GLY A 96 10.68 30.11 -15.06
N GLU A 97 11.72 29.83 -14.28
CA GLU A 97 12.71 28.80 -14.59
C GLU A 97 12.12 27.39 -14.48
N LEU A 98 11.38 27.09 -13.41
CA LEU A 98 10.76 25.77 -13.25
C LEU A 98 9.72 25.49 -14.34
N HIS A 99 8.97 26.50 -14.78
CA HIS A 99 8.03 26.37 -15.88
C HIS A 99 8.76 25.92 -17.15
N ARG A 100 9.91 26.52 -17.50
CA ARG A 100 10.68 26.13 -18.69
C ARG A 100 11.22 24.69 -18.61
N CYS A 101 11.58 24.23 -17.42
CA CYS A 101 12.11 22.87 -17.22
C CYS A 101 11.04 21.79 -16.98
N ARG A 102 9.75 22.14 -16.80
CA ARG A 102 8.71 21.21 -16.34
C ARG A 102 8.51 19.97 -17.22
N HIS A 103 8.69 20.11 -18.53
CA HIS A 103 8.56 19.00 -19.48
C HIS A 103 9.76 18.03 -19.43
N TYR A 104 10.92 18.52 -19.00
CA TYR A 104 12.13 17.71 -18.88
C TYR A 104 12.23 17.01 -17.52
N LEU A 105 11.81 17.70 -16.44
CA LEU A 105 11.89 17.19 -15.07
C LEU A 105 10.67 16.35 -14.67
N GLY A 106 9.52 16.55 -15.30
CA GLY A 106 8.26 15.93 -14.90
C GLY A 106 7.78 16.41 -13.51
N PRO A 107 6.65 15.89 -13.01
CA PRO A 107 6.06 16.32 -11.75
C PRO A 107 6.95 15.99 -10.55
N SER A 108 7.59 14.80 -10.53
CA SER A 108 8.52 14.43 -9.46
C SER A 108 9.72 15.39 -9.39
N GLY A 109 10.38 15.66 -10.52
CA GLY A 109 11.56 16.52 -10.54
C GLY A 109 11.25 17.98 -10.19
N ILE A 110 10.08 18.50 -10.61
CA ILE A 110 9.64 19.84 -10.21
C ILE A 110 9.32 19.91 -8.71
N LEU A 111 8.64 18.91 -8.17
CA LEU A 111 8.35 18.85 -6.73
C LEU A 111 9.62 18.72 -5.89
N GLU A 112 10.59 17.90 -6.31
CA GLU A 112 11.89 17.79 -5.63
C GLU A 112 12.67 19.11 -5.64
N ARG A 113 12.70 19.82 -6.78
CA ARG A 113 13.29 21.17 -6.85
C ARG A 113 12.56 22.16 -5.94
N LEU A 114 11.23 22.14 -5.89
CA LEU A 114 10.46 22.95 -4.93
C LEU A 114 10.87 22.64 -3.49
N ILE A 115 10.89 21.37 -3.10
CA ILE A 115 11.26 20.94 -1.74
C ILE A 115 12.67 21.41 -1.37
N HIS A 116 13.63 21.25 -2.27
CA HIS A 116 15.03 21.60 -2.06
C HIS A 116 15.26 23.12 -2.10
N ASP A 117 14.89 23.80 -3.19
CA ASP A 117 15.20 25.19 -3.46
C ASP A 117 14.48 26.12 -2.47
N ARG A 118 13.23 25.77 -2.10
CA ARG A 118 12.41 26.54 -1.16
C ARG A 118 12.45 26.02 0.27
N ARG A 119 13.37 25.10 0.57
CA ARG A 119 13.66 24.65 1.94
C ARG A 119 12.40 24.20 2.69
N VAL A 120 11.51 23.49 2.00
CA VAL A 120 10.18 23.11 2.51
C VAL A 120 10.29 22.38 3.86
N LEU A 121 11.29 21.52 4.01
CA LEU A 121 11.52 20.78 5.25
C LEU A 121 12.01 21.70 6.39
N GLN A 122 12.83 22.71 6.10
CA GLN A 122 13.30 23.64 7.13
C GLN A 122 12.19 24.60 7.58
N VAL A 123 11.32 25.04 6.65
CA VAL A 123 10.15 25.88 6.95
C VAL A 123 9.23 25.18 7.96
N ALA A 124 9.07 23.86 7.85
CA ALA A 124 8.26 23.07 8.79
C ALA A 124 8.71 23.15 10.26
N CYS A 125 9.96 23.56 10.55
CA CYS A 125 10.42 23.78 11.93
C CYS A 125 9.69 24.94 12.64
N SER A 126 9.00 25.80 11.88
CA SER A 126 8.13 26.85 12.43
C SER A 126 6.73 26.34 12.79
N GLU A 127 6.37 25.12 12.39
CA GLU A 127 5.10 24.49 12.71
C GLU A 127 5.16 23.75 14.06
N SER A 128 4.00 23.57 14.70
CA SER A 128 3.89 22.82 15.95
C SER A 128 4.39 21.37 15.85
N ARG A 129 4.39 20.78 14.63
CA ARG A 129 4.70 19.36 14.40
C ARG A 129 5.50 19.16 13.09
N PRO A 130 6.80 19.51 13.08
CA PRO A 130 7.63 19.44 11.87
C PRO A 130 7.69 18.06 11.23
N ARG A 131 7.70 16.99 12.04
CA ARG A 131 7.75 15.60 11.53
C ARG A 131 6.52 15.25 10.67
N GLU A 132 5.35 15.77 11.01
CA GLU A 132 4.12 15.56 10.22
C GLU A 132 4.22 16.24 8.85
N ALA A 133 4.70 17.49 8.82
CA ALA A 133 4.91 18.23 7.57
C ALA A 133 5.95 17.54 6.68
N TRP A 134 7.06 17.07 7.25
CA TRP A 134 8.07 16.29 6.52
C TRP A 134 7.48 15.01 5.92
N ARG A 135 6.67 14.27 6.69
CA ARG A 135 6.02 13.06 6.20
C ARG A 135 5.07 13.37 5.05
N ARG A 136 4.25 14.42 5.16
CA ARG A 136 3.29 14.82 4.11
C ARG A 136 4.01 15.22 2.82
N ALA A 137 5.10 15.97 2.93
CA ALA A 137 5.93 16.34 1.78
C ALA A 137 6.55 15.11 1.11
N ARG A 138 7.09 14.16 1.88
CA ARG A 138 7.63 12.89 1.35
C ARG A 138 6.56 12.05 0.69
N LEU A 139 5.41 11.88 1.33
CA LEU A 139 4.30 11.12 0.76
C LEU A 139 3.81 11.72 -0.57
N LEU A 140 3.72 13.05 -0.67
CA LEU A 140 3.41 13.72 -1.93
C LEU A 140 4.51 13.48 -2.99
N SER A 141 5.79 13.48 -2.59
CA SER A 141 6.92 13.14 -3.46
C SER A 141 6.83 11.71 -4.00
N ASP A 142 6.51 10.74 -3.15
CA ASP A 142 6.33 9.35 -3.56
C ASP A 142 5.15 9.22 -4.53
N ARG A 143 4.07 9.98 -4.33
CA ARG A 143 2.96 10.05 -5.30
C ARG A 143 3.35 10.64 -6.63
N ALA A 144 4.16 11.69 -6.62
CA ALA A 144 4.65 12.29 -7.85
C ALA A 144 5.53 11.31 -8.65
N ARG A 145 6.37 10.52 -7.96
CA ARG A 145 7.17 9.45 -8.57
C ARG A 145 6.30 8.36 -9.18
N ALA A 146 5.41 7.77 -8.39
CA ALA A 146 4.51 6.71 -8.85
C ALA A 146 3.63 7.17 -10.03
N TYR A 147 3.12 8.42 -9.98
CA TYR A 147 2.36 9.01 -11.08
C TYR A 147 3.21 9.13 -12.37
N THR A 148 4.47 9.55 -12.24
CA THR A 148 5.40 9.68 -13.36
C THR A 148 5.67 8.31 -13.99
N GLU A 149 5.89 7.28 -13.18
CA GLU A 149 6.18 5.91 -13.63
C GLU A 149 4.99 5.25 -14.34
N MET A 150 3.76 5.45 -13.84
CA MET A 150 2.56 4.86 -14.42
C MET A 150 2.14 5.49 -15.74
N SER A 151 2.30 6.81 -15.88
CA SER A 151 1.63 7.57 -16.95
C SER A 151 2.56 8.42 -17.82
N GLY A 152 3.85 8.56 -17.48
CA GLY A 152 4.74 9.55 -18.12
C GLY A 152 4.14 10.97 -18.08
N GLY A 153 3.37 11.26 -17.04
CA GLY A 153 2.40 12.36 -17.02
C GLY A 153 3.01 13.75 -16.88
N SER A 154 2.28 14.76 -17.35
CA SER A 154 2.67 16.17 -17.23
C SER A 154 2.43 16.73 -15.82
N LEU A 155 3.07 17.86 -15.51
CA LEU A 155 2.82 18.59 -14.26
C LEU A 155 1.34 18.95 -14.10
N ARG A 156 0.69 19.48 -15.14
CA ARG A 156 -0.76 19.71 -15.18
C ARG A 156 -1.57 18.48 -14.79
N GLY A 157 -1.30 17.34 -15.44
CA GLY A 157 -2.03 16.11 -15.18
C GLY A 157 -1.88 15.63 -13.75
N PHE A 158 -0.69 15.79 -13.17
CA PHE A 158 -0.45 15.45 -11.76
C PHE A 158 -1.21 16.38 -10.81
N VAL A 159 -1.21 17.69 -11.05
CA VAL A 159 -1.94 18.67 -10.24
C VAL A 159 -3.44 18.39 -10.31
N ASP A 160 -3.99 18.19 -11.51
CA ASP A 160 -5.41 17.86 -11.71
C ASP A 160 -5.78 16.56 -11.01
N TRP A 161 -4.93 15.53 -11.12
CA TRP A 161 -5.11 14.27 -10.40
C TRP A 161 -5.14 14.50 -8.88
N CYS A 162 -4.21 15.28 -8.32
CA CYS A 162 -4.20 15.60 -6.89
C CYS A 162 -5.46 16.38 -6.46
N LEU A 163 -5.94 17.32 -7.28
CA LEU A 163 -7.14 18.10 -7.00
C LEU A 163 -8.40 17.22 -7.02
N VAL A 164 -8.50 16.29 -7.97
CA VAL A 164 -9.57 15.28 -7.99
C VAL A 164 -9.51 14.42 -6.74
N GLN A 165 -8.33 13.96 -6.32
CA GLN A 165 -8.18 13.20 -5.08
C GLN A 165 -8.53 14.00 -3.82
N ALA A 166 -8.35 15.32 -3.84
CA ALA A 166 -8.76 16.21 -2.75
C ALA A 166 -10.29 16.39 -2.68
N ASP A 167 -10.97 16.44 -3.84
CA ASP A 167 -12.42 16.62 -3.95
C ASP A 167 -13.19 15.29 -3.75
N GLU A 168 -12.61 14.18 -4.21
CA GLU A 168 -13.07 12.82 -3.93
C GLU A 168 -12.82 12.47 -2.46
N LYS A 169 -13.67 13.02 -1.57
CA LYS A 169 -13.70 12.68 -0.14
C LYS A 169 -13.83 11.17 0.07
N GLY A 170 -12.69 10.47 0.17
CA GLY A 170 -12.56 9.16 0.79
C GLY A 170 -12.69 7.92 -0.08
N ARG A 171 -12.09 7.85 -1.28
CA ARG A 171 -12.05 6.59 -2.06
C ARG A 171 -10.70 5.90 -2.21
N VAL A 172 -9.58 6.59 -1.96
CA VAL A 172 -8.30 5.91 -1.84
C VAL A 172 -8.01 5.74 -0.36
N ALA A 173 -8.27 4.54 0.15
CA ALA A 173 -7.84 4.10 1.48
C ALA A 173 -6.50 3.38 1.31
N GLU A 174 -5.45 4.14 1.00
CA GLU A 174 -4.10 3.64 1.17
C GLU A 174 -3.65 3.91 2.59
N THR A 175 -3.38 2.83 3.32
CA THR A 175 -2.77 2.86 4.63
C THR A 175 -1.38 3.45 4.50
N VAL A 176 -1.20 4.66 5.02
CA VAL A 176 0.15 5.19 5.27
C VAL A 176 0.80 4.23 6.26
N LEU A 177 1.93 3.64 5.89
CA LEU A 177 2.67 2.72 6.76
C LEU A 177 2.82 3.34 8.15
N PRO A 178 2.47 2.60 9.23
CA PRO A 178 2.69 3.06 10.58
C PRO A 178 4.20 3.25 10.79
N GLU A 179 4.61 4.45 11.19
CA GLU A 179 5.92 4.59 11.82
C GLU A 179 5.71 4.23 13.28
N ILE A 180 6.41 3.18 13.74
CA ILE A 180 6.21 2.55 15.05
C ILE A 180 6.80 3.42 16.19
N ASP A 181 7.56 4.47 15.84
CA ASP A 181 8.39 5.28 16.73
C ASP A 181 7.81 6.66 17.10
N ASP A 182 6.50 6.89 16.96
CA ASP A 182 5.85 8.15 17.38
C ASP A 182 4.77 7.91 18.45
N ASP A 183 4.97 8.52 19.63
CA ASP A 183 4.06 8.42 20.78
C ASP A 183 2.86 9.36 20.58
N ALA A 184 1.87 8.90 19.79
CA ALA A 184 0.71 9.71 19.40
C ALA A 184 -0.59 8.90 19.27
N VAL A 185 -1.73 9.56 19.52
CA VAL A 185 -3.08 9.00 19.34
C VAL A 185 -3.38 8.79 17.86
N ARG A 186 -3.56 7.54 17.43
CA ARG A 186 -3.87 7.20 16.03
C ARG A 186 -5.36 7.34 15.74
N ILE A 187 -5.71 8.11 14.71
CA ILE A 187 -7.06 8.32 14.19
C ILE A 187 -7.19 7.55 12.88
N LEU A 188 -7.99 6.49 12.91
CA LEU A 188 -8.18 5.54 11.82
C LEU A 188 -9.66 5.45 11.44
N THR A 189 -9.94 5.06 10.20
CA THR A 189 -11.26 4.54 9.84
C THR A 189 -11.40 3.10 10.38
N ILE A 190 -12.64 2.64 10.61
CA ILE A 190 -12.88 1.26 11.05
C ILE A 190 -12.27 0.25 10.07
N HIS A 191 -12.38 0.51 8.77
CA HIS A 191 -11.78 -0.31 7.72
C HIS A 191 -10.25 -0.32 7.81
N GLY A 192 -9.61 0.84 7.99
CA GLY A 192 -8.16 0.96 8.13
C GLY A 192 -7.60 0.32 9.41
N ALA A 193 -8.44 0.06 10.40
CA ALA A 193 -8.05 -0.65 11.61
C ALA A 193 -8.13 -2.18 11.50
N LYS A 194 -8.68 -2.74 10.41
CA LYS A 194 -8.85 -4.19 10.24
C LYS A 194 -7.49 -4.90 10.27
N GLY A 195 -7.35 -5.89 11.14
CA GLY A 195 -6.09 -6.63 11.31
C GLY A 195 -5.10 -5.98 12.28
N LEU A 196 -5.36 -4.75 12.73
CA LEU A 196 -4.56 -4.08 13.77
C LEU A 196 -5.14 -4.34 15.16
N GLU A 197 -4.33 -4.13 16.20
CA GLU A 197 -4.73 -4.22 17.60
C GLU A 197 -4.15 -3.06 18.42
N PHE A 198 -4.91 -2.58 19.41
CA PHE A 198 -4.53 -1.44 20.25
C PHE A 198 -4.83 -1.69 21.73
N PRO A 199 -3.95 -1.32 22.67
CA PRO A 199 -4.22 -1.38 24.10
C PRO A 199 -5.53 -0.66 24.48
N ILE A 200 -5.70 0.56 23.97
CA ILE A 200 -6.89 1.40 24.19
C ILE A 200 -7.48 1.76 22.83
N THR A 201 -8.78 1.51 22.64
CA THR A 201 -9.52 1.91 21.43
C THR A 201 -10.67 2.84 21.79
N ILE A 202 -10.76 3.99 21.11
CA ILE A 202 -11.83 4.97 21.28
C ILE A 202 -12.72 4.96 20.02
N LEU A 203 -13.97 4.53 20.17
CA LEU A 203 -14.99 4.59 19.13
C LEU A 203 -15.73 5.91 19.23
N SER A 204 -15.61 6.75 18.20
CA SER A 204 -16.24 8.07 18.11
C SER A 204 -17.13 8.17 16.87
N GLY A 205 -18.07 9.11 16.86
CA GLY A 205 -18.93 9.37 15.69
C GLY A 205 -20.09 8.39 15.50
N LEU A 206 -20.43 7.57 16.52
CA LEU A 206 -21.52 6.57 16.46
C LEU A 206 -22.94 7.18 16.35
N SER A 207 -23.02 8.50 16.45
CA SER A 207 -24.24 9.30 16.40
C SER A 207 -24.43 10.03 15.07
N ALA A 208 -23.43 9.98 14.18
CA ALA A 208 -23.59 10.48 12.83
C ALA A 208 -24.66 9.58 12.17
N GLN A 209 -25.85 10.14 11.95
CA GLN A 209 -26.68 9.61 10.88
C GLN A 209 -25.81 9.73 9.63
N THR A 210 -25.59 8.62 8.94
CA THR A 210 -25.15 8.64 7.55
C THR A 210 -26.23 9.39 6.82
N ALA A 211 -26.12 10.72 6.77
CA ALA A 211 -26.89 11.58 5.90
C ALA A 211 -26.41 11.28 4.49
N ARG A 212 -26.71 10.07 4.00
CA ARG A 212 -26.86 9.88 2.57
C ARG A 212 -28.05 10.75 2.23
N THR A 213 -27.76 11.90 1.65
CA THR A 213 -28.67 12.55 0.75
C THR A 213 -28.94 11.56 -0.37
N ASP A 214 -29.89 10.65 -0.14
CA ASP A 214 -30.52 9.79 -1.14
C ASP A 214 -31.33 10.61 -2.17
N SER A 215 -31.12 11.94 -2.19
CA SER A 215 -31.59 12.85 -3.21
C SER A 215 -30.73 12.69 -4.47
N GLY A 216 -31.02 11.66 -5.24
CA GLY A 216 -30.38 11.37 -6.51
C GLY A 216 -30.95 10.11 -7.17
N VAL A 217 -30.52 9.83 -8.39
CA VAL A 217 -30.84 8.57 -9.06
C VAL A 217 -30.18 7.43 -8.29
N GLN A 218 -30.98 6.48 -7.81
CA GLN A 218 -30.50 5.27 -7.15
C GLN A 218 -30.47 4.12 -8.15
N LEU A 219 -29.36 3.39 -8.18
CA LEU A 219 -29.17 2.21 -9.00
C LEU A 219 -28.83 1.05 -8.06
N LEU A 220 -29.64 -0.01 -8.12
CA LEU A 220 -29.49 -1.22 -7.33
C LEU A 220 -29.34 -2.41 -8.27
N LEU A 221 -28.56 -3.40 -7.83
CA LEU A 221 -28.46 -4.70 -8.49
C LEU A 221 -29.27 -5.71 -7.69
N ASP A 222 -30.15 -6.45 -8.36
CA ASP A 222 -30.82 -7.59 -7.75
C ASP A 222 -29.89 -8.82 -7.71
N LEU A 223 -30.36 -9.91 -7.10
CA LEU A 223 -29.60 -11.17 -6.99
C LEU A 223 -29.34 -11.87 -8.34
N ASN A 224 -30.00 -11.43 -9.41
CA ASN A 224 -29.86 -11.93 -10.77
C ASN A 224 -29.03 -10.98 -11.66
N ASN A 225 -28.36 -9.98 -11.07
CA ASN A 225 -27.65 -8.90 -11.76
C ASN A 225 -28.53 -8.02 -12.67
N SER A 226 -29.84 -7.99 -12.44
CA SER A 226 -30.75 -7.04 -13.06
C SER A 226 -30.59 -5.66 -12.42
N ILE A 227 -30.61 -4.62 -13.24
CA ILE A 227 -30.47 -3.23 -12.79
C ILE A 227 -31.85 -2.67 -12.47
N GLU A 228 -32.04 -2.27 -11.21
CA GLU A 228 -33.24 -1.60 -10.72
C GLU A 228 -32.92 -0.12 -10.45
N VAL A 229 -33.77 0.79 -10.92
CA VAL A 229 -33.49 2.24 -10.92
C VAL A 229 -34.63 3.02 -10.28
N SER A 230 -34.29 3.98 -9.43
CA SER A 230 -35.21 4.99 -8.90
C SER A 230 -34.66 6.38 -9.21
N ILE A 231 -35.35 7.14 -10.05
CA ILE A 231 -34.95 8.52 -10.38
C ILE A 231 -35.49 9.50 -9.34
N ARG A 232 -36.75 9.30 -8.94
CA ARG A 232 -37.46 10.04 -7.89
C ARG A 232 -38.64 9.22 -7.40
N GLU A 233 -39.25 9.64 -6.30
CA GLU A 233 -40.47 9.02 -5.79
C GLU A 233 -41.55 8.92 -6.89
N GLY A 234 -42.09 7.72 -7.09
CA GLY A 234 -43.08 7.41 -8.13
C GLY A 234 -42.52 7.10 -9.52
N ILE A 235 -41.22 7.29 -9.78
CA ILE A 235 -40.55 6.87 -11.03
C ILE A 235 -39.46 5.86 -10.67
N GLN A 236 -39.87 4.60 -10.55
CA GLN A 236 -39.06 3.48 -10.09
C GLN A 236 -39.32 2.27 -10.97
N THR A 237 -38.32 1.42 -11.15
CA THR A 237 -38.50 0.10 -11.77
C THR A 237 -39.37 -0.81 -10.87
N PRO A 238 -40.07 -1.81 -11.43
CA PRO A 238 -41.06 -2.59 -10.69
C PRO A 238 -40.52 -3.26 -9.42
N ASN A 239 -39.28 -3.78 -9.44
CA ASN A 239 -38.71 -4.49 -8.29
C ASN A 239 -37.79 -3.62 -7.44
N PHE A 240 -37.74 -2.30 -7.70
CA PHE A 240 -36.85 -1.40 -6.99
C PHE A 240 -37.06 -1.45 -5.47
N ARG A 241 -38.31 -1.51 -5.00
CA ARG A 241 -38.62 -1.55 -3.55
C ARG A 241 -38.12 -2.83 -2.89
N ASP A 242 -38.24 -3.96 -3.58
CA ASP A 242 -37.76 -5.24 -3.05
C ASP A 242 -36.24 -5.28 -3.03
N ALA A 243 -35.58 -4.83 -4.12
CA ALA A 243 -34.13 -4.66 -4.19
C ALA A 243 -33.61 -3.69 -3.11
N GLN A 244 -34.33 -2.59 -2.87
CA GLN A 244 -34.02 -1.63 -1.82
C GLN A 244 -34.12 -2.28 -0.44
N GLY A 245 -35.18 -3.05 -0.17
CA GLY A 245 -35.33 -3.78 1.09
C GLY A 245 -34.21 -4.81 1.34
N ILE A 246 -33.77 -5.51 0.28
CA ILE A 246 -32.65 -6.47 0.35
C ILE A 246 -31.32 -5.73 0.60
N ASN A 247 -30.99 -4.75 -0.24
CA ASN A 247 -29.79 -3.93 -0.08
C ASN A 247 -29.74 -3.32 1.33
N GLN A 248 -30.90 -2.91 1.84
CA GLN A 248 -30.98 -2.30 3.15
C GLN A 248 -30.60 -3.25 4.28
N ARG A 249 -31.03 -4.52 4.20
CA ARG A 249 -30.63 -5.58 5.14
C ARG A 249 -29.13 -5.89 5.04
N PHE A 250 -28.55 -5.86 3.84
CA PHE A 250 -27.11 -6.00 3.66
C PHE A 250 -26.34 -4.86 4.33
N GLU A 251 -26.77 -3.61 4.14
CA GLU A 251 -26.17 -2.44 4.81
C GLU A 251 -26.29 -2.51 6.34
N ASP A 252 -27.42 -2.98 6.88
CA ASP A 252 -27.59 -3.20 8.32
C ASP A 252 -26.62 -4.27 8.84
N ALA A 253 -26.54 -5.41 8.15
CA ALA A 253 -25.62 -6.48 8.51
C ALA A 253 -24.16 -6.01 8.45
N GLU A 254 -23.82 -5.20 7.44
CA GLU A 254 -22.48 -4.64 7.31
C GLU A 254 -22.15 -3.63 8.42
N THR A 255 -23.11 -2.79 8.80
CA THR A 255 -22.97 -1.88 9.94
C THR A 255 -22.65 -2.64 11.23
N ILE A 256 -23.30 -3.80 11.46
CA ILE A 256 -23.02 -4.66 12.60
C ILE A 256 -21.61 -5.26 12.51
N ARG A 257 -21.17 -5.73 11.33
CA ARG A 257 -19.82 -6.26 11.13
C ARG A 257 -18.74 -5.20 11.37
N LEU A 258 -18.94 -3.97 10.89
CA LEU A 258 -18.03 -2.86 11.12
C LEU A 258 -17.91 -2.56 12.61
N LEU A 259 -19.03 -2.52 13.33
CA LEU A 259 -19.02 -2.32 14.77
C LEU A 259 -18.28 -3.45 15.51
N TYR A 260 -18.50 -4.70 15.09
CA TYR A 260 -17.77 -5.85 15.63
C TYR A 260 -16.26 -5.73 15.39
N VAL A 261 -15.85 -5.39 14.16
CA VAL A 261 -14.44 -5.17 13.84
C VAL A 261 -13.86 -4.07 14.74
N ALA A 262 -14.55 -2.93 14.84
CA ALA A 262 -14.11 -1.78 15.64
C ALA A 262 -13.95 -2.12 17.13
N ALA A 263 -14.94 -2.80 17.72
CA ALA A 263 -14.90 -3.21 19.12
C ALA A 263 -13.80 -4.25 19.38
N THR A 264 -13.55 -5.16 18.45
CA THR A 264 -12.52 -6.21 18.60
C THR A 264 -11.09 -5.74 18.30
N ARG A 265 -10.87 -4.44 18.03
CA ARG A 265 -9.50 -3.89 17.93
C ARG A 265 -8.88 -3.62 19.29
N CYS A 266 -9.69 -3.50 20.35
CA CYS A 266 -9.20 -3.21 21.70
C CYS A 266 -8.61 -4.46 22.36
N ARG A 267 -7.51 -4.29 23.10
CA ARG A 267 -6.94 -5.32 23.97
C ARG A 267 -7.33 -5.14 25.43
N ASP A 268 -7.11 -3.94 25.97
CA ASP A 268 -7.28 -3.67 27.40
C ASP A 268 -8.52 -2.82 27.68
N HIS A 269 -8.71 -1.73 26.94
CA HIS A 269 -9.80 -0.78 27.18
C HIS A 269 -10.53 -0.38 25.89
N LEU A 270 -11.87 -0.41 25.95
CA LEU A 270 -12.77 0.09 24.92
C LEU A 270 -13.55 1.30 25.44
N VAL A 271 -13.36 2.46 24.81
CA VAL A 271 -14.11 3.67 25.12
C VAL A 271 -15.09 3.93 23.99
N ILE A 272 -16.38 4.04 24.31
CA ILE A 272 -17.44 4.26 23.34
C ILE A 272 -18.08 5.62 23.59
N SER A 273 -17.89 6.57 22.67
CA SER A 273 -18.54 7.87 22.72
C SER A 273 -19.90 7.80 22.05
N ILE A 274 -20.96 8.10 22.80
CA ILE A 274 -22.35 8.11 22.31
C ILE A 274 -22.93 9.50 22.55
N HIS A 275 -23.32 10.18 21.48
CA HIS A 275 -24.16 11.37 21.53
C HIS A 275 -25.62 10.98 21.19
N ARG A 276 -26.58 11.32 22.06
CA ARG A 276 -28.00 11.02 21.82
C ARG A 276 -28.80 12.31 21.78
N GLY A 277 -29.66 12.45 20.77
CA GLY A 277 -30.75 13.43 20.83
C GLY A 277 -31.70 13.02 21.95
N THR A 278 -32.04 13.95 22.84
CA THR A 278 -32.97 13.72 23.95
C THR A 278 -34.44 13.80 23.51
N ASP A 279 -34.70 14.26 22.29
CA ASP A 279 -36.02 14.52 21.74
C ASP A 279 -36.32 13.53 20.60
N VAL A 280 -36.69 12.29 20.98
CA VAL A 280 -37.06 11.23 20.03
C VAL A 280 -38.53 10.96 20.19
N ASP A 281 -39.31 11.24 19.14
CA ASP A 281 -40.73 10.89 19.05
C ASP A 281 -40.91 9.36 19.26
N PRO A 282 -41.60 8.92 20.33
CA PRO A 282 -41.84 7.50 20.61
C PRO A 282 -42.61 6.80 19.49
N ASP A 283 -43.45 7.54 18.75
CA ASP A 283 -44.30 7.03 17.69
C ASP A 283 -43.60 7.04 16.32
N LYS A 284 -42.45 7.71 16.23
CA LYS A 284 -41.56 7.72 15.06
C LYS A 284 -40.11 7.51 15.49
N PRO A 285 -39.77 6.33 16.04
CA PRO A 285 -38.40 6.05 16.39
C PRO A 285 -37.57 6.05 15.11
N GLY A 286 -36.79 7.11 14.90
CA GLY A 286 -35.80 7.14 13.84
C GLY A 286 -34.92 5.89 13.91
N ARG A 287 -34.46 5.43 12.74
CA ARG A 287 -33.67 4.20 12.62
C ARG A 287 -32.54 4.19 13.66
N PRO A 288 -32.37 3.11 14.44
CA PRO A 288 -31.34 3.06 15.45
C PRO A 288 -29.97 3.07 14.78
N GLY A 289 -29.24 4.18 14.90
CA GLY A 289 -27.84 4.24 14.51
C GLY A 289 -26.98 3.26 15.34
N PRO A 290 -25.71 3.05 14.96
CA PRO A 290 -24.80 2.10 15.61
C PRO A 290 -24.73 2.25 17.14
N GLY A 291 -24.74 3.49 17.64
CA GLY A 291 -24.75 3.77 19.08
C GLY A 291 -26.01 3.29 19.81
N ARG A 292 -27.18 3.28 19.14
CA ARG A 292 -28.46 2.81 19.72
C ARG A 292 -28.55 1.28 19.73
N LEU A 293 -27.95 0.62 18.73
CA LEU A 293 -27.78 -0.84 18.72
C LEU A 293 -26.89 -1.30 19.89
N LEU A 294 -25.74 -0.65 20.07
CA LEU A 294 -24.85 -0.89 21.22
C LEU A 294 -25.56 -0.66 22.56
N ALA A 295 -26.23 0.49 22.73
CA ALA A 295 -26.91 0.82 23.98
C ALA A 295 -27.99 -0.22 24.35
N ARG A 296 -28.73 -0.75 23.36
CA ARG A 296 -29.71 -1.81 23.58
C ARG A 296 -29.05 -3.09 24.08
N SER A 297 -27.96 -3.51 23.45
CA SER A 297 -27.21 -4.71 23.86
C SER A 297 -26.53 -4.53 25.23
N LEU A 298 -26.02 -3.34 25.53
CA LEU A 298 -25.42 -3.00 26.82
C LEU A 298 -26.46 -2.95 27.95
N GLY A 299 -27.71 -2.61 27.67
CA GLY A 299 -28.80 -2.68 28.64
C GLY A 299 -29.02 -4.10 29.21
N GLU A 300 -28.71 -5.15 28.44
CA GLU A 300 -28.76 -6.54 28.92
C GLU A 300 -27.53 -6.91 29.78
N VAL A 301 -26.38 -6.27 29.53
CA VAL A 301 -25.14 -6.43 30.30
C VAL A 301 -25.16 -5.58 31.59
N GLY A 302 -25.88 -4.46 31.57
CA GLY A 302 -25.84 -3.36 32.55
C GLY A 302 -26.42 -3.62 33.94
N LYS A 303 -26.71 -4.87 34.33
CA LYS A 303 -27.09 -5.18 35.73
C LYS A 303 -25.92 -5.11 36.72
N HIS A 304 -24.69 -4.97 36.23
CA HIS A 304 -23.45 -4.90 37.04
C HIS A 304 -22.58 -3.66 36.72
N ALA A 305 -23.08 -2.69 35.95
CA ALA A 305 -22.33 -1.49 35.64
C ALA A 305 -22.29 -0.59 36.88
N VAL A 306 -21.08 -0.29 37.38
CA VAL A 306 -20.90 0.74 38.41
C VAL A 306 -21.02 2.08 37.70
N ASP A 307 -22.05 2.85 38.06
CA ASP A 307 -22.18 4.23 37.61
C ASP A 307 -21.09 5.04 38.33
N VAL A 308 -19.98 5.27 37.64
CA VAL A 308 -18.87 6.09 38.15
C VAL A 308 -18.87 7.37 37.35
N ASP A 309 -19.10 8.49 38.03
CA ASP A 309 -18.85 9.81 37.45
C ASP A 309 -17.37 9.89 37.04
N LEU A 310 -17.13 10.02 35.74
CA LEU A 310 -15.79 10.29 35.22
C LEU A 310 -15.48 11.76 35.47
N TYR A 311 -14.68 12.02 36.51
CA TYR A 311 -14.09 13.34 36.72
C TYR A 311 -12.88 13.49 35.80
N PRO A 312 -12.71 14.63 35.10
CA PRO A 312 -11.51 14.87 34.31
C PRO A 312 -10.28 14.74 35.21
N THR A 313 -9.43 13.76 34.92
CA THR A 313 -8.10 13.71 35.54
C THR A 313 -7.26 14.78 34.85
N GLU A 314 -7.22 15.98 35.41
CA GLU A 314 -6.25 17.02 35.00
C GLU A 314 -4.85 16.58 35.47
N GLY A 315 -4.27 15.62 34.74
CA GLY A 315 -2.86 15.26 34.86
C GLY A 315 -2.06 16.02 33.82
N SER A 316 -0.93 16.59 34.22
CA SER A 316 0.08 16.99 33.23
C SER A 316 0.54 15.73 32.51
N LEU A 317 0.36 15.68 31.19
CA LEU A 317 1.02 14.67 30.37
C LEU A 317 2.52 14.78 30.61
N SER A 318 3.20 13.64 30.78
CA SER A 318 4.66 13.63 30.78
C SER A 318 5.14 14.29 29.50
N ALA A 319 6.11 15.21 29.62
CA ALA A 319 6.70 15.83 28.44
C ALA A 319 7.14 14.73 27.47
N SER A 320 6.73 14.85 26.19
CA SER A 320 7.16 13.94 25.13
C SER A 320 8.66 13.74 25.26
N ARG A 321 9.11 12.49 25.44
CA ARG A 321 10.55 12.20 25.43
C ARG A 321 11.07 12.71 24.09
N GLY A 322 11.95 13.70 24.13
CA GLY A 322 12.64 14.16 22.92
C GLY A 322 13.32 12.96 22.26
N PRO A 323 13.46 12.94 20.92
CA PRO A 323 14.15 11.86 20.22
C PRO A 323 15.50 11.62 20.89
N SER A 324 15.85 10.35 21.11
CA SER A 324 17.11 9.99 21.77
C SER A 324 18.25 10.70 21.08
N GLY A 325 18.93 11.59 21.81
CA GLY A 325 19.96 12.49 21.29
C GLY A 325 21.19 11.72 20.83
N ARG A 326 21.14 11.11 19.65
CA ARG A 326 22.37 10.95 18.88
C ARG A 326 22.85 12.37 18.60
N ASN A 327 24.00 12.71 19.14
CA ASN A 327 24.67 13.94 18.78
C ASN A 327 24.83 13.93 17.25
N LEU A 328 24.50 15.06 16.62
CA LEU A 328 24.76 15.25 15.21
C LEU A 328 26.27 15.02 15.00
N PRO A 329 26.67 14.09 14.12
CA PRO A 329 28.08 13.91 13.79
C PRO A 329 28.64 15.22 13.24
N ASP A 330 29.95 15.41 13.34
CA ASP A 330 30.57 16.54 12.65
C ASP A 330 30.38 16.39 11.12
N ARG A 331 30.56 17.50 10.40
CA ARG A 331 30.26 17.55 8.96
C ARG A 331 31.04 16.51 8.16
N GLN A 332 32.27 16.19 8.57
CA GLN A 332 33.10 15.24 7.84
C GLN A 332 32.57 13.82 8.05
N THR A 333 32.31 13.43 9.30
CA THR A 333 31.68 12.14 9.61
C THR A 333 30.31 12.01 8.97
N TRP A 334 29.49 13.08 8.94
CA TRP A 334 28.20 13.05 8.25
C TRP A 334 28.33 12.83 6.73
N LEU A 335 29.31 13.47 6.09
CA LEU A 335 29.57 13.29 4.65
C LEU A 335 30.02 11.85 4.36
N GLU A 336 30.92 11.30 5.18
CA GLU A 336 31.38 9.92 5.07
C GLU A 336 30.22 8.93 5.27
N GLU A 337 29.42 9.10 6.32
CA GLU A 337 28.23 8.27 6.56
C GLU A 337 27.20 8.37 5.42
N HIS A 338 27.05 9.57 4.84
CA HIS A 338 26.15 9.79 3.71
C HIS A 338 26.67 9.13 2.42
N ASP A 339 27.95 9.29 2.10
CA ASP A 339 28.57 8.68 0.92
C ASP A 339 28.58 7.15 1.03
N ASP A 340 28.85 6.60 2.21
CA ASP A 340 28.75 5.17 2.50
C ASP A 340 27.30 4.67 2.34
N ALA A 341 26.32 5.44 2.82
CA ALA A 341 24.91 5.11 2.67
C ALA A 341 24.46 5.17 1.20
N LEU A 342 24.87 6.18 0.44
CA LEU A 342 24.58 6.29 -0.99
C LEU A 342 25.25 5.18 -1.78
N HIS A 343 26.51 4.86 -1.49
CA HIS A 343 27.23 3.76 -2.11
C HIS A 343 26.53 2.42 -1.79
N GLY A 344 26.20 2.17 -0.52
CA GLY A 344 25.47 0.96 -0.10
C GLY A 344 24.01 0.90 -0.57
N ALA A 345 23.41 2.00 -1.02
CA ALA A 345 22.08 2.04 -1.63
C ALA A 345 22.12 1.97 -3.17
N SER A 346 23.30 2.14 -3.77
CA SER A 346 23.50 2.06 -5.22
C SER A 346 23.45 0.62 -5.76
N TRP A 347 23.55 -0.38 -4.88
CA TRP A 347 23.45 -1.79 -5.21
C TRP A 347 22.07 -2.35 -4.83
N PRO A 348 21.47 -3.24 -5.66
CA PRO A 348 20.29 -3.99 -5.26
C PRO A 348 20.60 -4.77 -3.98
N ARG A 349 19.81 -4.58 -2.92
CA ARG A 349 19.96 -5.38 -1.68
C ARG A 349 19.16 -6.67 -1.69
N THR A 350 18.22 -6.78 -2.63
CA THR A 350 17.33 -7.93 -2.76
C THR A 350 17.53 -8.59 -4.11
N VAL A 351 17.65 -9.92 -4.11
CA VAL A 351 17.86 -10.73 -5.31
C VAL A 351 16.81 -11.83 -5.37
N SER A 352 16.11 -11.94 -6.50
CA SER A 352 15.11 -13.00 -6.71
C SER A 352 15.76 -14.36 -6.99
N ALA A 353 15.09 -15.44 -6.59
CA ALA A 353 15.50 -16.80 -6.92
C ALA A 353 15.67 -17.04 -8.43
N THR A 354 14.84 -16.38 -9.25
CA THR A 354 14.89 -16.47 -10.71
C THR A 354 16.15 -15.79 -11.28
N THR A 355 16.55 -14.65 -10.69
CA THR A 355 17.80 -13.96 -11.03
C THR A 355 19.02 -14.82 -10.68
N ILE A 356 19.03 -15.46 -9.51
CA ILE A 356 20.11 -16.37 -9.09
C ILE A 356 20.20 -17.57 -10.04
N ALA A 357 19.05 -18.16 -10.41
CA ALA A 357 19.01 -19.31 -11.30
C ALA A 357 19.49 -18.99 -12.74
N THR A 358 19.30 -17.75 -13.20
CA THR A 358 19.69 -17.33 -14.55
C THR A 358 21.11 -16.78 -14.64
N HIS A 359 21.72 -16.38 -13.52
CA HIS A 359 23.05 -15.74 -13.48
C HIS A 359 24.16 -16.54 -14.18
N ARG A 360 24.15 -17.88 -14.07
CA ARG A 360 25.16 -18.77 -14.69
C ARG A 360 24.68 -19.47 -15.97
N ALA A 361 23.43 -19.27 -16.38
CA ALA A 361 22.91 -19.81 -17.62
C ALA A 361 23.30 -18.88 -18.78
N SER A 362 24.12 -19.37 -19.72
CA SER A 362 24.57 -18.62 -20.89
C SER A 362 23.41 -17.90 -21.59
N GLN A 363 23.57 -16.58 -21.77
CA GLN A 363 22.63 -15.64 -22.36
C GLN A 363 21.84 -16.17 -23.57
N LYS A 364 20.54 -16.37 -23.37
CA LYS A 364 19.45 -16.08 -24.33
C LYS A 364 18.11 -16.29 -23.62
N ALA A 365 17.59 -15.25 -22.99
CA ALA A 365 16.17 -15.13 -22.72
C ALA A 365 15.67 -13.95 -23.55
N ASP A 366 14.64 -14.19 -24.35
CA ASP A 366 14.00 -13.22 -25.23
C ASP A 366 13.70 -11.90 -24.50
N GLU A 367 13.85 -10.79 -25.22
CA GLU A 367 13.44 -9.46 -24.79
C GLU A 367 11.92 -9.44 -24.55
N ASP A 368 11.49 -9.73 -23.33
CA ASP A 368 10.11 -9.51 -22.91
C ASP A 368 9.99 -8.15 -22.20
N ARG A 369 9.11 -7.31 -22.73
CA ARG A 369 8.92 -5.93 -22.27
C ARG A 369 8.03 -5.94 -21.03
N SER A 370 8.63 -5.81 -19.85
CA SER A 370 7.88 -5.84 -18.58
C SER A 370 8.18 -4.64 -17.68
N ARG A 371 7.18 -4.25 -16.88
CA ARG A 371 7.22 -3.15 -15.90
C ARG A 371 8.02 -3.55 -14.63
N PRO A 372 8.56 -2.59 -13.86
CA PRO A 372 9.51 -2.84 -12.78
C PRO A 372 9.04 -3.78 -11.66
N ASP A 373 7.73 -3.87 -11.41
CA ASP A 373 7.16 -4.63 -10.27
C ASP A 373 6.82 -6.10 -10.59
N GLU A 374 7.03 -6.55 -11.83
CA GLU A 374 6.66 -7.90 -12.29
C GLU A 374 7.87 -8.78 -12.65
N VAL A 375 9.07 -8.35 -12.25
CA VAL A 375 10.32 -9.07 -12.52
C VAL A 375 10.40 -10.32 -11.63
N GLY A 376 9.89 -11.44 -12.16
CA GLY A 376 9.96 -12.76 -11.51
C GLY A 376 8.94 -13.79 -11.97
N ARG A 377 7.85 -13.38 -12.63
CA ARG A 377 6.68 -14.21 -13.00
C ARG A 377 6.79 -15.04 -14.30
N HIS A 378 8.00 -15.29 -14.81
CA HIS A 378 8.16 -15.76 -16.20
C HIS A 378 8.05 -17.28 -16.35
N GLY A 379 6.81 -17.77 -16.34
CA GLY A 379 6.40 -19.01 -17.02
C GLY A 379 5.65 -18.69 -18.33
N THR A 380 5.49 -19.67 -19.22
CA THR A 380 4.54 -19.57 -20.34
C THR A 380 3.14 -19.24 -19.80
N GLY A 381 2.24 -18.64 -20.59
CA GLY A 381 0.88 -18.36 -20.10
C GLY A 381 0.17 -19.62 -19.56
N ILE A 382 0.48 -20.79 -20.14
CA ILE A 382 0.01 -22.10 -19.65
C ILE A 382 0.53 -22.36 -18.22
N GLY A 383 1.82 -22.09 -17.97
CA GLY A 383 2.42 -22.18 -16.63
C GLY A 383 1.70 -21.33 -15.61
N ARG A 384 1.45 -20.05 -15.92
CA ARG A 384 0.72 -19.15 -15.00
C ARG A 384 -0.70 -19.63 -14.70
N ALA A 385 -1.43 -20.10 -15.72
CA ALA A 385 -2.76 -20.65 -15.52
C ALA A 385 -2.75 -21.92 -14.63
N VAL A 386 -1.74 -22.78 -14.78
CA VAL A 386 -1.57 -23.99 -13.96
C VAL A 386 -1.22 -23.64 -12.51
N HIS A 387 -0.25 -22.74 -12.29
CA HIS A 387 0.15 -22.31 -10.94
C HIS A 387 -1.01 -21.64 -10.21
N GLY A 388 -1.68 -20.67 -10.85
CA GLY A 388 -2.84 -19.99 -10.26
C GLY A 388 -3.99 -20.95 -9.93
N ALA A 389 -4.24 -21.96 -10.77
CA ALA A 389 -5.24 -22.97 -10.45
C ALA A 389 -4.85 -23.80 -9.21
N LEU A 390 -3.58 -24.26 -9.12
CA LEU A 390 -3.09 -25.06 -7.98
C LEU A 390 -3.00 -24.26 -6.68
N GLU A 391 -2.84 -22.93 -6.75
CA GLU A 391 -2.85 -22.03 -5.60
C GLU A 391 -4.20 -22.06 -4.87
N ILE A 392 -5.32 -22.04 -5.61
CA ILE A 392 -6.66 -21.88 -5.03
C ILE A 392 -7.34 -23.24 -4.81
N LEU A 393 -7.08 -24.23 -5.68
CA LEU A 393 -7.71 -25.54 -5.63
C LEU A 393 -7.53 -26.25 -4.30
N ASP A 394 -8.63 -26.79 -3.76
CA ASP A 394 -8.56 -27.82 -2.73
C ASP A 394 -7.88 -29.06 -3.33
N PHE A 395 -6.77 -29.51 -2.73
CA PHE A 395 -6.02 -30.68 -3.22
C PHE A 395 -6.83 -31.99 -3.17
N THR A 396 -7.96 -32.01 -2.47
CA THR A 396 -8.90 -33.14 -2.45
C THR A 396 -10.02 -33.04 -3.49
N ALA A 397 -10.06 -31.97 -4.29
CA ALA A 397 -11.10 -31.75 -5.30
C ALA A 397 -11.08 -32.85 -6.38
N THR A 398 -12.26 -33.42 -6.66
CA THR A 398 -12.44 -34.43 -7.70
C THR A 398 -12.57 -33.83 -9.11
N ASP A 399 -12.99 -32.56 -9.19
CA ASP A 399 -13.15 -31.85 -10.46
C ASP A 399 -12.61 -30.40 -10.41
N PRO A 400 -11.41 -30.13 -10.97
CA PRO A 400 -10.82 -28.78 -11.02
C PRO A 400 -11.34 -27.91 -12.18
N SER A 401 -12.28 -28.39 -13.00
CA SER A 401 -12.59 -27.82 -14.32
C SER A 401 -13.02 -26.35 -14.30
N ASP A 402 -13.78 -25.91 -13.29
CA ASP A 402 -14.24 -24.53 -13.20
C ASP A 402 -13.10 -23.57 -12.85
N ILE A 403 -12.27 -23.91 -11.86
CA ILE A 403 -11.10 -23.11 -11.48
C ILE A 403 -10.08 -23.06 -12.63
N VAL A 404 -9.83 -24.20 -13.30
CA VAL A 404 -8.98 -24.25 -14.49
C VAL A 404 -9.51 -23.32 -15.58
N ARG A 405 -10.82 -23.28 -15.81
CA ARG A 405 -11.43 -22.40 -16.80
C ARG A 405 -11.24 -20.93 -16.44
N GLU A 406 -11.45 -20.55 -15.19
CA GLU A 406 -11.28 -19.17 -14.72
C GLU A 406 -9.85 -18.67 -14.94
N HIS A 407 -8.83 -19.46 -14.55
CA HIS A 407 -7.43 -19.08 -14.75
C HIS A 407 -7.00 -19.09 -16.22
N ALA A 408 -7.53 -20.01 -17.03
CA ALA A 408 -7.28 -19.99 -18.47
C ALA A 408 -7.91 -18.77 -19.16
N ILE A 409 -9.07 -18.29 -18.70
CA ILE A 409 -9.67 -17.03 -19.19
C ILE A 409 -8.78 -15.84 -18.84
N ALA A 410 -8.30 -15.77 -17.59
CA ALA A 410 -7.44 -14.68 -17.12
C ALA A 410 -6.15 -14.56 -17.96
N GLU A 411 -5.60 -15.69 -18.42
CA GLU A 411 -4.40 -15.75 -19.24
C GLU A 411 -4.66 -15.73 -20.76
N GLY A 412 -5.93 -15.68 -21.19
CA GLY A 412 -6.31 -15.67 -22.62
C GLY A 412 -6.12 -17.00 -23.36
N LEU A 413 -6.13 -18.14 -22.65
CA LEU A 413 -5.76 -19.47 -23.13
C LEU A 413 -6.93 -20.45 -23.24
N LEU A 414 -8.10 -19.97 -23.66
CA LEU A 414 -9.29 -20.82 -23.83
C LEU A 414 -9.07 -22.00 -24.80
N GLY A 415 -8.18 -21.85 -25.79
CA GLY A 415 -7.82 -22.91 -26.74
C GLY A 415 -7.01 -24.05 -26.11
N ASP A 416 -6.28 -23.78 -25.03
CA ASP A 416 -5.38 -24.72 -24.35
C ASP A 416 -6.00 -25.33 -23.08
N LEU A 417 -7.30 -25.11 -22.85
CA LEU A 417 -8.04 -25.67 -21.70
C LEU A 417 -7.80 -27.17 -21.47
N PRO A 418 -7.82 -28.05 -22.49
CA PRO A 418 -7.55 -29.47 -22.27
C PRO A 418 -6.15 -29.73 -21.70
N THR A 419 -5.15 -28.98 -22.18
CA THR A 419 -3.76 -29.08 -21.75
C THR A 419 -3.60 -28.59 -20.32
N ILE A 420 -4.13 -27.40 -19.99
CA ILE A 420 -4.08 -26.83 -18.63
C ILE A 420 -4.78 -27.77 -17.64
N ASN A 421 -5.97 -28.27 -17.99
CA ASN A 421 -6.72 -29.22 -17.15
C ASN A 421 -5.93 -30.53 -16.91
N ALA A 422 -5.24 -31.06 -17.93
CA ALA A 422 -4.41 -32.25 -17.77
C ALA A 422 -3.22 -32.00 -16.83
N LEU A 423 -2.56 -30.84 -16.94
CA LEU A 423 -1.43 -30.47 -16.08
C LEU A 423 -1.86 -30.26 -14.62
N VAL A 424 -2.98 -29.58 -14.39
CA VAL A 424 -3.54 -29.38 -13.05
C VAL A 424 -3.94 -30.72 -12.41
N ARG A 425 -4.58 -31.60 -13.18
CA ARG A 425 -4.91 -32.96 -12.70
C ARG A 425 -3.66 -33.77 -12.38
N ALA A 426 -2.62 -33.67 -13.20
CA ALA A 426 -1.33 -34.29 -12.90
C ALA A 426 -0.77 -33.78 -11.57
N GLY A 427 -0.82 -32.47 -11.31
CA GLY A 427 -0.40 -31.86 -10.04
C GLY A 427 -1.18 -32.39 -8.84
N LEU A 428 -2.51 -32.46 -8.92
CA LEU A 428 -3.36 -33.02 -7.85
C LEU A 428 -3.05 -34.48 -7.53
N THR A 429 -2.56 -35.25 -8.52
CA THR A 429 -2.17 -36.66 -8.33
C THR A 429 -0.72 -36.86 -7.89
N ALA A 430 0.11 -35.81 -7.87
CA ALA A 430 1.51 -35.88 -7.48
C ALA A 430 1.66 -36.32 -6.01
N ASP A 431 2.71 -37.10 -5.72
CA ASP A 431 2.92 -37.68 -4.38
C ASP A 431 3.08 -36.62 -3.31
N SER A 432 3.86 -35.57 -3.60
CA SER A 432 4.08 -34.43 -2.72
C SER A 432 2.79 -33.63 -2.46
N VAL A 433 1.93 -33.46 -3.46
CA VAL A 433 0.64 -32.75 -3.33
C VAL A 433 -0.35 -33.57 -2.51
N ARG A 434 -0.42 -34.90 -2.73
CA ARG A 434 -1.25 -35.79 -1.90
C ARG A 434 -0.80 -35.82 -0.45
N GLN A 435 0.51 -35.75 -0.20
CA GLN A 435 1.07 -35.64 1.15
C GLN A 435 0.74 -34.28 1.78
N ALA A 436 0.85 -33.20 1.02
CA ALA A 436 0.49 -31.86 1.48
C ALA A 436 -1.00 -31.76 1.85
N ALA A 437 -1.89 -32.40 1.09
CA ALA A 437 -3.34 -32.38 1.32
C ALA A 437 -3.77 -32.85 2.73
N VAL A 438 -2.98 -33.72 3.36
CA VAL A 438 -3.26 -34.27 4.70
C VAL A 438 -2.35 -33.71 5.79
N THR A 439 -1.46 -32.78 5.45
CA THR A 439 -0.54 -32.14 6.39
C THR A 439 -0.74 -30.62 6.39
N ARG A 440 -0.16 -29.92 7.37
CA ARG A 440 -0.18 -28.46 7.37
C ARG A 440 0.68 -27.96 6.22
N HIS A 441 0.07 -27.25 5.28
CA HIS A 441 0.71 -26.74 4.08
C HIS A 441 0.35 -25.28 3.80
N TRP A 442 1.13 -24.67 2.91
CA TRP A 442 1.00 -23.31 2.40
C TRP A 442 1.21 -23.34 0.89
N ARG A 443 0.43 -22.54 0.16
CA ARG A 443 0.48 -22.42 -1.30
C ARG A 443 0.86 -20.98 -1.65
N GLU A 444 1.60 -20.79 -2.73
CA GLU A 444 2.08 -19.48 -3.19
C GLU A 444 2.71 -18.64 -2.05
N LEU A 445 3.61 -19.28 -1.29
CA LEU A 445 4.20 -18.70 -0.11
C LEU A 445 5.35 -17.78 -0.50
N TYR A 446 5.16 -16.47 -0.35
CA TYR A 446 6.24 -15.50 -0.44
C TYR A 446 7.24 -15.71 0.70
N VAL A 447 8.52 -15.83 0.34
CA VAL A 447 9.64 -15.92 1.27
C VAL A 447 10.69 -14.87 0.94
N ALA A 448 11.19 -14.20 1.97
CA ALA A 448 12.33 -13.30 1.87
C ALA A 448 13.16 -13.41 3.15
N ALA A 449 14.47 -13.55 3.02
CA ALA A 449 15.36 -13.57 4.17
C ALA A 449 16.78 -13.14 3.79
N PRO A 450 17.54 -12.53 4.73
CA PRO A 450 18.96 -12.30 4.54
C PRO A 450 19.72 -13.64 4.46
N ILE A 451 20.75 -13.70 3.60
CA ILE A 451 21.55 -14.92 3.41
C ILE A 451 22.42 -15.26 4.62
N ASP A 452 22.74 -14.27 5.47
CA ASP A 452 23.45 -14.39 6.74
C ASP A 452 22.98 -13.35 7.78
N ASN A 453 23.66 -13.25 8.93
CA ASN A 453 23.25 -12.38 10.03
C ASN A 453 24.00 -11.03 10.04
N GLU A 454 24.70 -10.69 8.95
CA GLU A 454 25.44 -9.44 8.85
C GLU A 454 24.49 -8.26 8.59
N ALA A 455 24.83 -7.07 9.08
CA ALA A 455 23.96 -5.89 9.01
C ALA A 455 23.64 -5.45 7.57
N ASN A 456 24.47 -5.83 6.60
CA ASN A 456 24.31 -5.53 5.18
C ASN A 456 24.17 -6.81 4.33
N SER A 457 23.71 -7.90 4.94
CA SER A 457 23.51 -9.16 4.22
C SER A 457 22.49 -8.99 3.09
N PRO A 458 22.80 -9.47 1.87
CA PRO A 458 21.85 -9.53 0.77
C PRO A 458 20.60 -10.31 1.17
N VAL A 459 19.44 -9.83 0.75
CA VAL A 459 18.16 -10.51 0.93
C VAL A 459 17.87 -11.33 -0.31
N VAL A 460 17.59 -12.61 -0.13
CA VAL A 460 17.05 -13.45 -1.22
C VAL A 460 15.55 -13.57 -1.06
N GLU A 461 14.82 -13.50 -2.18
CA GLU A 461 13.37 -13.60 -2.19
C GLU A 461 12.83 -14.51 -3.30
N GLY A 462 11.58 -14.95 -3.10
CA GLY A 462 10.85 -15.69 -4.10
C GLY A 462 9.49 -16.19 -3.61
N TYR A 463 8.76 -16.84 -4.51
CA TYR A 463 7.48 -17.47 -4.21
C TYR A 463 7.65 -18.98 -4.30
N ILE A 464 7.27 -19.67 -3.23
CA ILE A 464 7.24 -21.13 -3.17
C ILE A 464 5.84 -21.58 -3.55
N ASP A 465 5.72 -22.35 -4.63
CA ASP A 465 4.41 -22.84 -5.11
C ASP A 465 3.68 -23.65 -4.02
N LEU A 466 4.40 -24.56 -3.33
CA LEU A 466 3.86 -25.35 -2.24
C LEU A 466 4.93 -25.65 -1.18
N ALA A 467 4.61 -25.41 0.09
CA ALA A 467 5.40 -25.84 1.24
C ALA A 467 4.54 -26.61 2.24
N PHE A 468 5.05 -27.69 2.83
CA PHE A 468 4.31 -28.44 3.86
C PHE A 468 5.22 -28.99 4.96
N LEU A 469 4.64 -29.25 6.13
CA LEU A 469 5.36 -29.83 7.26
C LEU A 469 5.48 -31.34 7.13
N GLU A 470 6.70 -31.85 7.31
CA GLU A 470 7.00 -33.27 7.44
C GLU A 470 7.77 -33.50 8.75
N ASP A 471 7.28 -34.43 9.57
CA ASP A 471 7.97 -34.86 10.79
C ASP A 471 8.64 -36.22 10.54
N ARG A 472 9.99 -36.23 10.56
CA ARG A 472 10.82 -37.43 10.42
C ARG A 472 11.41 -37.93 11.75
N GLY A 473 10.85 -37.49 12.88
CA GLY A 473 11.28 -37.90 14.22
C GLY A 473 12.42 -37.06 14.83
N ALA A 474 13.02 -36.14 14.06
CA ALA A 474 13.99 -35.14 14.55
C ALA A 474 13.33 -33.77 14.81
N GLY A 475 12.00 -33.68 14.73
CA GLY A 475 11.22 -32.46 14.79
C GLY A 475 10.62 -32.07 13.42
N PRO A 476 9.72 -31.07 13.40
CA PRO A 476 9.06 -30.63 12.17
C PRO A 476 10.07 -29.96 11.23
N GLY A 477 10.11 -30.40 9.97
CA GLY A 477 10.84 -29.73 8.91
C GLY A 477 9.94 -29.40 7.72
N LEU A 478 10.42 -28.50 6.85
CA LEU A 478 9.68 -28.08 5.66
C LEU A 478 10.09 -28.91 4.45
N VAL A 479 9.09 -29.32 3.67
CA VAL A 479 9.26 -29.80 2.31
C VAL A 479 8.79 -28.69 1.37
N ILE A 480 9.64 -28.33 0.41
CA ILE A 480 9.35 -27.33 -0.61
C ILE A 480 9.09 -28.04 -1.93
N VAL A 481 8.02 -27.67 -2.62
CA VAL A 481 7.63 -28.19 -3.92
C VAL A 481 7.50 -27.01 -4.88
N ASP A 482 8.14 -27.14 -6.02
CA ASP A 482 8.15 -26.15 -7.09
C ASP A 482 7.64 -26.83 -8.37
N TYR A 483 6.52 -26.35 -8.88
CA TYR A 483 5.84 -26.88 -10.05
C TYR A 483 6.54 -26.42 -11.32
N LYS A 484 6.70 -27.33 -12.26
CA LYS A 484 7.30 -27.03 -13.57
C LYS A 484 6.43 -27.61 -14.67
N THR A 485 6.01 -26.77 -15.61
CA THR A 485 5.19 -27.19 -16.76
C THR A 485 6.01 -27.58 -17.99
N ASP A 486 7.33 -27.72 -17.86
CA ASP A 486 8.20 -28.19 -18.95
C ASP A 486 7.97 -29.67 -19.23
N ALA A 487 7.66 -30.03 -20.47
CA ALA A 487 7.53 -31.43 -20.87
C ALA A 487 8.87 -32.17 -20.73
N VAL A 488 8.92 -33.25 -19.95
CA VAL A 488 10.12 -34.10 -19.80
C VAL A 488 10.08 -35.23 -20.83
N VAL A 489 11.11 -35.30 -21.69
CA VAL A 489 11.15 -36.28 -22.80
C VAL A 489 11.72 -37.62 -22.37
N ASP A 490 12.84 -37.60 -21.65
CA ASP A 490 13.54 -38.79 -21.16
C ASP A 490 14.25 -38.49 -19.82
N ASP A 491 14.91 -39.51 -19.24
CA ASP A 491 15.64 -39.37 -17.98
C ASP A 491 16.82 -38.39 -18.09
N ALA A 492 17.44 -38.25 -19.28
CA ALA A 492 18.57 -37.34 -19.48
C ALA A 492 18.11 -35.87 -19.48
N ASP A 493 17.00 -35.58 -20.17
CA ASP A 493 16.31 -34.29 -20.19
C ASP A 493 15.80 -33.90 -18.80
N ARG A 494 15.24 -34.88 -18.06
CA ARG A 494 14.83 -34.71 -16.66
C ARG A 494 15.99 -34.22 -15.79
N MET A 495 17.13 -34.91 -15.85
CA MET A 495 18.31 -34.54 -15.07
C MET A 495 18.88 -33.18 -15.49
N ALA A 496 18.82 -32.85 -16.78
CA ALA A 496 19.26 -31.54 -17.28
C ALA A 496 18.35 -30.40 -16.75
N LYS A 497 17.03 -30.59 -16.78
CA LYS A 497 16.07 -29.64 -16.22
C LYS A 497 16.16 -29.51 -14.70
N ALA A 498 16.34 -30.63 -13.99
CA ALA A 498 16.58 -30.61 -12.55
C ALA A 498 17.82 -29.77 -12.19
N ARG A 499 18.92 -29.91 -12.94
CA ARG A 499 20.11 -29.05 -12.77
C ARG A 499 19.83 -27.57 -13.04
N ARG A 500 18.97 -27.26 -14.01
CA ARG A 500 18.58 -25.87 -14.33
C ARG A 500 17.81 -25.21 -13.17
N TYR A 501 16.90 -25.94 -12.54
CA TYR A 501 16.05 -25.42 -11.46
C TYR A 501 16.62 -25.63 -10.05
N ARG A 502 17.75 -26.33 -9.94
CA ARG A 502 18.48 -26.59 -8.70
C ARG A 502 18.70 -25.32 -7.86
N LEU A 503 19.24 -24.25 -8.46
CA LEU A 503 19.54 -23.00 -7.74
C LEU A 503 18.28 -22.24 -7.32
N GLN A 504 17.21 -22.30 -8.12
CA GLN A 504 15.92 -21.70 -7.76
C GLN A 504 15.35 -22.37 -6.50
N GLY A 505 15.25 -23.70 -6.52
CA GLY A 505 14.78 -24.47 -5.37
C GLY A 505 15.66 -24.30 -4.13
N ALA A 506 16.98 -24.21 -4.30
CA ALA A 506 17.90 -23.94 -3.20
C ALA A 506 17.76 -22.53 -2.62
N THR A 507 17.46 -21.53 -3.45
CA THR A 507 17.20 -20.17 -2.98
C THR A 507 15.94 -20.14 -2.11
N TYR A 508 14.87 -20.82 -2.54
CA TYR A 508 13.66 -20.98 -1.74
C TYR A 508 13.92 -21.66 -0.40
N ALA A 509 14.71 -22.75 -0.40
CA ALA A 509 15.12 -23.43 0.82
C ALA A 509 15.90 -22.53 1.77
N LEU A 510 16.86 -21.75 1.25
CA LEU A 510 17.64 -20.80 2.04
C LEU A 510 16.73 -19.73 2.68
N ALA A 511 15.86 -19.11 1.89
CA ALA A 511 14.94 -18.09 2.37
C ALA A 511 13.97 -18.65 3.43
N ALA A 512 13.34 -19.78 3.15
CA ALA A 512 12.38 -20.42 4.06
C ALA A 512 13.04 -20.88 5.37
N GLN A 513 14.23 -21.49 5.32
CA GLN A 513 14.96 -21.93 6.51
C GLN A 513 15.30 -20.75 7.41
N ARG A 514 15.80 -19.66 6.82
CA ARG A 514 16.18 -18.45 7.56
C ARG A 514 14.97 -17.74 8.16
N ALA A 515 13.88 -17.62 7.41
CA ALA A 515 12.67 -16.94 7.86
C ALA A 515 11.93 -17.71 8.96
N THR A 516 11.92 -19.05 8.91
CA THR A 516 11.13 -19.88 9.82
C THR A 516 11.94 -20.51 10.96
N GLY A 517 13.25 -20.65 10.79
CA GLY A 517 14.12 -21.43 11.68
C GLY A 517 13.92 -22.94 11.57
N LEU A 518 13.05 -23.43 10.66
CA LEU A 518 12.80 -24.85 10.47
C LEU A 518 13.80 -25.46 9.48
N PRO A 519 14.28 -26.69 9.71
CA PRO A 519 15.14 -27.38 8.73
C PRO A 519 14.35 -27.71 7.46
N ILE A 520 15.01 -27.59 6.30
CA ILE A 520 14.45 -28.04 5.02
C ILE A 520 14.77 -29.51 4.84
N GLN A 521 13.75 -30.37 4.78
CA GLN A 521 13.90 -31.81 4.65
C GLN A 521 14.29 -32.19 3.22
N ARG A 522 13.64 -31.57 2.23
CA ARG A 522 13.92 -31.74 0.80
C ARG A 522 13.25 -30.63 -0.01
N VAL A 523 13.81 -30.39 -1.19
CA VAL A 523 13.18 -29.58 -2.25
C VAL A 523 12.84 -30.50 -3.40
N VAL A 524 11.59 -30.43 -3.86
CA VAL A 524 11.01 -31.27 -4.89
C VAL A 524 10.68 -30.42 -6.11
N LEU A 525 11.28 -30.74 -7.25
CA LEU A 525 10.89 -30.20 -8.55
C LEU A 525 9.84 -31.12 -9.14
N CYS A 526 8.60 -30.64 -9.22
CA CYS A 526 7.44 -31.40 -9.67
C CYS A 526 7.11 -31.04 -11.13
N PHE A 527 7.58 -31.86 -12.07
CA PHE A 527 7.34 -31.69 -13.50
C PHE A 527 5.96 -32.22 -13.89
N LEU A 528 5.06 -31.31 -14.25
CA LEU A 528 3.69 -31.60 -14.64
C LEU A 528 3.64 -31.89 -16.14
N ALA A 529 3.12 -33.05 -16.51
CA ALA A 529 2.87 -33.43 -17.90
C ALA A 529 1.46 -34.03 -18.04
N ALA A 530 0.92 -34.02 -19.27
CA ALA A 530 -0.42 -34.58 -19.53
C ALA A 530 -0.54 -36.07 -19.19
N ALA A 531 0.57 -36.82 -19.20
CA ALA A 531 0.62 -38.24 -18.83
C ALA A 531 0.75 -38.48 -17.30
N GLY A 532 0.99 -37.43 -16.51
CA GLY A 532 1.21 -37.51 -15.06
C GLY A 532 2.33 -36.57 -14.58
N ALA A 533 2.47 -36.45 -13.26
CA ALA A 533 3.54 -35.68 -12.64
C ALA A 533 4.78 -36.54 -12.40
N THR A 534 5.97 -35.93 -12.55
CA THR A 534 7.25 -36.55 -12.22
C THR A 534 7.99 -35.69 -11.20
N GLU A 535 8.40 -36.28 -10.09
CA GLU A 535 9.09 -35.57 -9.01
C GLU A 535 10.59 -35.88 -8.99
N VAL A 536 11.40 -34.84 -8.82
CA VAL A 536 12.86 -34.95 -8.68
C VAL A 536 13.28 -34.16 -7.44
N ASN A 537 14.03 -34.79 -6.54
CA ASN A 537 14.59 -34.08 -5.39
C ASN A 537 15.88 -33.35 -5.80
N VAL A 538 16.16 -32.23 -5.13
CA VAL A 538 17.48 -31.59 -5.19
C VAL A 538 18.42 -32.34 -4.24
N ASP A 539 19.26 -33.20 -4.79
CA ASP A 539 20.07 -34.15 -4.00
C ASP A 539 21.20 -33.50 -3.17
N ASP A 540 21.75 -32.37 -3.62
CA ASP A 540 22.88 -31.65 -3.01
C ASP A 540 22.45 -30.30 -2.41
N LEU A 541 21.29 -30.30 -1.75
CA LEU A 541 20.64 -29.08 -1.25
C LEU A 541 21.55 -28.16 -0.40
N PRO A 542 22.36 -28.66 0.56
CA PRO A 542 23.24 -27.78 1.34
C PRO A 542 24.29 -27.05 0.49
N GLU A 543 24.86 -27.73 -0.50
CA GLU A 543 25.84 -27.14 -1.42
C GLU A 543 25.15 -26.15 -2.36
N ALA A 544 23.95 -26.49 -2.85
CA ALA A 544 23.15 -25.61 -3.69
C ALA A 544 22.74 -24.31 -2.96
N MET A 545 22.41 -24.40 -1.67
CA MET A 545 22.08 -23.24 -0.83
C MET A 545 23.30 -22.34 -0.61
N ALA A 546 24.48 -22.92 -0.39
CA ALA A 546 25.73 -22.17 -0.27
C ALA A 546 26.09 -21.48 -1.59
N GLU A 547 25.89 -22.14 -2.73
CA GLU A 547 26.10 -21.55 -4.06
C GLU A 547 25.13 -20.40 -4.33
N ALA A 548 23.83 -20.56 -4.00
CA ALA A 548 22.84 -19.50 -4.13
C ALA A 548 23.21 -18.26 -3.29
N ALA A 549 23.68 -18.45 -2.06
CA ALA A 549 24.16 -17.36 -1.21
C ALA A 549 25.39 -16.65 -1.79
N SER A 550 26.33 -17.39 -2.39
CA SER A 550 27.49 -16.80 -3.07
C SER A 550 27.09 -15.94 -4.26
N ILE A 551 26.19 -16.44 -5.10
CA ILE A 551 25.69 -15.69 -6.27
C ILE A 551 24.92 -14.45 -5.83
N ALA A 552 24.15 -14.52 -4.75
CA ALA A 552 23.48 -13.36 -4.18
C ALA A 552 24.49 -12.26 -3.81
N ARG A 553 25.60 -12.61 -3.12
CA ARG A 553 26.67 -11.64 -2.80
C ARG A 553 27.30 -11.01 -4.04
N GLU A 554 27.61 -11.82 -5.05
CA GLU A 554 28.17 -11.36 -6.33
C GLU A 554 27.24 -10.35 -7.02
N LEU A 555 25.93 -10.61 -7.02
CA LEU A 555 24.91 -9.75 -7.66
C LEU A 555 24.67 -8.44 -6.90
N THR A 556 24.87 -8.42 -5.59
CA THR A 556 24.67 -7.24 -4.75
C THR A 556 25.96 -6.48 -4.44
N GLY A 557 27.12 -6.93 -4.93
CA GLY A 557 28.42 -6.32 -4.64
C GLY A 557 28.84 -6.42 -3.18
N ALA A 558 28.34 -7.43 -2.45
CA ALA A 558 28.54 -7.63 -1.01
C ALA A 558 29.71 -8.57 -0.68
#